data_AF-A0A0M9E6L2-F1
#
_entry.id   AF-A0A0M9E6L2-F1
#
_cell.length_a   1.000
_cell.length_b   1.000
_cell.length_c   1.000
_cell.angle_alpha   90.00
_cell.angle_beta   90.00
_cell.angle_gamma   90.00
#
_symmetry.space_group_name_H-M   'P 1'
#
loop_
_entity.id
_entity.type
_entity.pdbx_description
1 polymer ?
#
loop_
_entity_poly.entity_id
_entity_poly.type
_entity_poly.pdbx_seq_one_letter_code
_entity_poly.pdbx_strand_id
1 'polypeptide(L)'
;MKKLLRRDTHNRWELDGIEFAIEERVGEPKNFIGRTEELEFLYKWSDNILKKVSRSMAFLGRRKIGKSLILERLYNIIYSENKGLIPFYYEFSEGMRTGKEFFEDFICRFYLQIAGYYTRNFSLNRRAVDRRSKVDFSVLLTLFEPLDIPHKEEIISDLDAGIRMLQKDQSPYEYVLAATATPRGFATTPGVEEKIVQMIDEFQYLNMYIDAGVEDKPCKAYMSTAEMKVAPLLITGSLMGVVSEELMLWLPQRFYEVIVPKMNIDESIAMTLNYGSIYGQPITKEIAEYIVHITNNVPGRIVELLTPNINKPIIRTIEDVDRALDFEVDQGNIKKDWDEYLNMAMNAVNDVNMRRITYFLCRHEGEWFYPMELKQELCLELDDKKLRDELMLLHKYDLVEMSGGRYGGVFDRTLKKVLMKQYGDILNLPVENFDAYFRNDSLLDYLKERVKRLELSLEETAKLKHKLNVLQGDINNLKGHYYEREVLLGLIKSIINSDGVLTEGISVTDFSYKLSFFLEDGKEIDIVLEGGDVVIMAECKNYAPGNIYKITQKMVEAFTDKARRLAKERFQQKKLRLGYFSKHGFEEKIKTVFDRHGIICGS
;
A
#
# COMPACT_ATOMS: atom_id res chain seq x y z
N MET A 1 6.89 -34.52 24.11
CA MET A 1 7.07 -33.09 24.48
C MET A 1 5.80 -32.31 24.17
N LYS A 2 5.53 -31.29 24.98
CA LYS A 2 4.31 -30.44 24.96
C LYS A 2 4.41 -29.41 23.82
N LYS A 3 3.35 -29.20 23.05
CA LYS A 3 3.23 -28.10 22.07
C LYS A 3 3.40 -26.77 22.78
N LEU A 4 4.39 -25.97 22.38
CA LEU A 4 4.69 -24.64 22.97
C LEU A 4 3.82 -23.53 22.37
N LEU A 5 3.31 -23.73 21.16
CA LEU A 5 2.40 -22.78 20.51
C LEU A 5 1.04 -22.74 21.21
N ARG A 6 0.84 -21.78 22.12
CA ARG A 6 -0.36 -21.60 22.96
C ARG A 6 -0.76 -20.14 23.07
N ARG A 7 -2.06 -19.89 23.23
CA ARG A 7 -2.62 -18.56 23.44
C ARG A 7 -3.03 -18.39 24.90
N ASP A 8 -2.79 -17.21 25.45
CA ASP A 8 -3.36 -16.78 26.73
C ASP A 8 -4.84 -16.39 26.57
N THR A 9 -5.48 -16.02 27.68
CA THR A 9 -6.90 -15.62 27.71
C THR A 9 -7.20 -14.32 26.94
N HIS A 10 -6.17 -13.62 26.44
CA HIS A 10 -6.28 -12.36 25.69
C HIS A 10 -5.78 -12.50 24.25
N ASN A 11 -5.68 -13.73 23.72
CA ASN A 11 -5.13 -14.02 22.39
C ASN A 11 -3.68 -13.55 22.19
N ARG A 12 -2.90 -13.43 23.26
CA ARG A 12 -1.45 -13.24 23.18
C ARG A 12 -0.76 -14.59 23.21
N TRP A 13 0.44 -14.65 22.66
CA TRP A 13 1.24 -15.87 22.71
C TRP A 13 1.75 -16.11 24.13
N GLU A 14 1.51 -17.31 24.65
CA GLU A 14 2.22 -17.78 25.84
C GLU A 14 3.69 -17.97 25.49
N LEU A 15 4.57 -17.31 26.23
CA LEU A 15 6.02 -17.37 26.00
C LEU A 15 6.70 -18.43 26.86
N ASP A 16 5.97 -19.05 27.79
CA ASP A 16 6.48 -20.01 28.75
C ASP A 16 7.07 -21.23 28.03
N GLY A 17 8.37 -21.44 28.24
CA GLY A 17 9.13 -22.53 27.62
C GLY A 17 9.68 -22.22 26.23
N ILE A 18 9.49 -21.01 25.69
CA ILE A 18 10.17 -20.55 24.48
C ILE A 18 11.52 -19.94 24.85
N GLU A 19 12.58 -20.56 24.38
CA GLU A 19 13.96 -20.06 24.37
C GLU A 19 14.20 -19.23 23.10
N PHE A 20 14.59 -17.98 23.28
CA PHE A 20 14.88 -17.04 22.20
C PHE A 20 16.34 -17.17 21.74
N ALA A 21 16.59 -18.23 20.97
CA ALA A 21 17.90 -18.55 20.41
C ALA A 21 18.39 -17.49 19.41
N ILE A 22 17.47 -16.89 18.65
CA ILE A 22 17.72 -15.68 17.88
C ILE A 22 16.85 -14.53 18.42
N GLU A 23 17.37 -13.32 18.31
CA GLU A 23 16.60 -12.12 18.67
C GLU A 23 15.56 -11.82 17.60
N GLU A 24 14.35 -11.48 18.04
CA GLU A 24 13.26 -11.10 17.15
C GLU A 24 13.30 -9.59 16.89
N ARG A 25 13.10 -9.17 15.64
CA ARG A 25 13.12 -7.73 15.28
C ARG A 25 11.98 -6.93 15.92
N VAL A 26 10.99 -7.61 16.50
CA VAL A 26 9.92 -7.00 17.30
C VAL A 26 10.43 -6.40 18.62
N GLY A 27 11.69 -6.69 19.00
CA GLY A 27 12.29 -6.33 20.26
C GLY A 27 11.86 -7.29 21.35
N GLU A 28 11.22 -6.78 22.40
CA GLU A 28 10.68 -7.61 23.48
C GLU A 28 9.66 -8.63 22.93
N PRO A 29 9.84 -9.95 23.15
CA PRO A 29 8.99 -10.98 22.53
C PRO A 29 7.49 -10.86 22.81
N LYS A 30 7.11 -10.23 23.92
CA LYS A 30 5.71 -9.95 24.27
C LYS A 30 5.03 -8.93 23.33
N ASN A 31 5.81 -8.22 22.52
CA ASN A 31 5.32 -7.25 21.55
C ASN A 31 4.84 -7.92 20.25
N PHE A 32 5.15 -9.19 20.03
CA PHE A 32 4.60 -9.97 18.92
C PHE A 32 3.14 -10.34 19.24
N ILE A 33 2.20 -9.67 18.58
CA ILE A 33 0.75 -9.83 18.78
C ILE A 33 0.12 -10.43 17.51
N GLY A 34 -0.84 -11.33 17.69
CA GLY A 34 -1.62 -11.94 16.59
C GLY A 34 -0.80 -12.83 15.66
N ARG A 35 -1.18 -12.85 14.37
CA ARG A 35 -0.65 -13.75 13.33
C ARG A 35 -0.87 -15.22 13.67
N THR A 36 -2.03 -15.49 14.27
CA THR A 36 -2.19 -16.79 14.89
C THR A 36 -2.42 -17.90 13.90
N GLU A 37 -3.28 -17.65 12.92
CA GLU A 37 -3.59 -18.63 11.88
C GLU A 37 -2.35 -18.94 11.04
N GLU A 38 -1.55 -17.91 10.71
CA GLU A 38 -0.32 -18.05 9.94
C GLU A 38 0.74 -18.86 10.69
N LEU A 39 0.95 -18.58 11.98
CA LEU A 39 1.94 -19.31 12.78
C LEU A 39 1.48 -20.74 13.08
N GLU A 40 0.17 -20.97 13.33
CA GLU A 40 -0.39 -22.32 13.47
C GLU A 40 -0.26 -23.13 12.18
N PHE A 41 -0.49 -22.50 11.03
CA PHE A 41 -0.29 -23.12 9.72
C PHE A 41 1.17 -23.52 9.49
N LEU A 42 2.12 -22.61 9.73
CA LEU A 42 3.54 -22.89 9.56
C LEU A 42 4.06 -23.92 10.56
N TYR A 43 3.57 -23.90 11.80
CA TYR A 43 3.89 -24.92 12.81
C TYR A 43 3.42 -26.31 12.38
N LYS A 44 2.20 -26.42 11.83
CA LYS A 44 1.71 -27.70 11.29
C LYS A 44 2.54 -28.14 10.08
N TRP A 45 2.95 -27.20 9.24
CA TRP A 45 3.85 -27.47 8.12
C TRP A 45 5.22 -27.97 8.60
N SER A 46 5.80 -27.37 9.65
CA SER A 46 7.10 -27.78 10.18
C SER A 46 7.04 -29.16 10.87
N ASP A 47 6.00 -29.45 11.66
CA ASP A 47 5.78 -30.76 12.28
C ASP A 47 5.71 -31.90 11.25
N ASN A 48 5.14 -31.62 10.06
CA ASN A 48 5.02 -32.58 8.98
C ASN A 48 6.38 -32.91 8.29
N ILE A 49 7.44 -32.15 8.56
CA ILE A 49 8.79 -32.41 8.05
C ILE A 49 9.35 -33.69 8.68
N LEU A 50 9.07 -33.94 9.96
CA LEU A 50 9.48 -35.17 10.66
C LEU A 50 8.91 -36.43 9.97
N LYS A 51 7.72 -36.32 9.37
CA LYS A 51 7.07 -37.38 8.60
C LYS A 51 7.51 -37.43 7.13
N LYS A 52 8.41 -36.53 6.71
CA LYS A 52 8.88 -36.38 5.33
C LYS A 52 7.76 -36.14 4.31
N VAL A 53 6.68 -35.46 4.72
CA VAL A 53 5.56 -35.15 3.80
C VAL A 53 5.49 -33.68 3.38
N SER A 54 6.15 -32.78 4.13
CA SER A 54 6.17 -31.35 3.80
C SER A 54 6.88 -31.05 2.48
N ARG A 55 6.34 -30.10 1.73
CA ARG A 55 6.96 -29.54 0.52
C ARG A 55 7.55 -28.18 0.83
N SER A 56 8.54 -27.78 0.05
CA SER A 56 9.02 -26.40 0.09
C SER A 56 7.90 -25.43 -0.25
N MET A 57 7.90 -24.28 0.43
CA MET A 57 6.84 -23.29 0.43
C MET A 57 7.44 -21.90 0.20
N ALA A 58 6.77 -21.11 -0.63
CA ALA A 58 7.02 -19.69 -0.77
C ALA A 58 5.93 -18.92 -0.02
N PHE A 59 6.33 -18.27 1.06
CA PHE A 59 5.47 -17.48 1.94
C PHE A 59 5.60 -16.01 1.54
N LEU A 60 4.77 -15.60 0.57
CA LEU A 60 4.92 -14.34 -0.16
C LEU A 60 3.95 -13.29 0.36
N GLY A 61 4.43 -12.07 0.54
CA GLY A 61 3.60 -10.96 1.03
C GLY A 61 4.36 -9.66 0.87
N ARG A 62 3.65 -8.54 0.74
CA ARG A 62 4.27 -7.21 0.60
C ARG A 62 5.16 -6.88 1.80
N ARG A 63 6.02 -5.86 1.66
CA ARG A 63 6.79 -5.31 2.80
C ARG A 63 5.87 -4.96 3.96
N LYS A 64 6.44 -4.99 5.17
CA LYS A 64 5.76 -4.58 6.41
C LYS A 64 4.56 -5.45 6.83
N ILE A 65 4.27 -6.55 6.11
CA ILE A 65 3.23 -7.51 6.50
C ILE A 65 3.63 -8.40 7.70
N GLY A 66 4.93 -8.46 8.03
CA GLY A 66 5.43 -9.19 9.22
C GLY A 66 5.97 -10.60 8.96
N LYS A 67 6.35 -10.94 7.72
CA LYS A 67 6.88 -12.28 7.35
C LYS A 67 8.10 -12.68 8.17
N SER A 68 9.13 -11.83 8.21
CA SER A 68 10.37 -12.11 8.94
C SER A 68 10.10 -12.35 10.43
N LEU A 69 9.21 -11.57 11.05
CA LEU A 69 8.83 -11.76 12.46
C LEU A 69 8.15 -13.11 12.71
N ILE A 70 7.29 -13.56 11.79
CA ILE A 70 6.65 -14.88 11.86
C ILE A 70 7.72 -15.98 11.76
N LEU A 71 8.68 -15.85 10.84
CA LEU A 71 9.80 -16.79 10.68
C LEU A 71 10.69 -16.83 11.92
N GLU A 72 11.07 -15.69 12.47
CA GLU A 72 11.90 -15.58 13.68
C GLU A 72 11.20 -16.23 14.89
N ARG A 73 9.89 -15.99 15.05
CA ARG A 73 9.09 -16.65 16.09
C ARG A 73 9.01 -18.16 15.87
N LEU A 74 8.78 -18.60 14.64
CA LEU A 74 8.75 -20.04 14.30
C LEU A 74 10.10 -20.70 14.59
N TYR A 75 11.21 -20.05 14.25
CA TYR A 75 12.57 -20.50 14.55
C TYR A 75 12.72 -20.77 16.05
N ASN A 76 12.40 -19.78 16.89
CA ASN A 76 12.55 -19.89 18.34
C ASN A 76 11.65 -21.00 18.91
N ILE A 77 10.43 -21.17 18.39
CA ILE A 77 9.55 -22.28 18.80
C ILE A 77 10.17 -23.64 18.45
N ILE A 78 10.60 -23.84 17.20
CA ILE A 78 11.19 -25.12 16.76
C ILE A 78 12.47 -25.43 17.54
N TYR A 79 13.32 -24.41 17.73
CA TYR A 79 14.53 -24.51 18.52
C TYR A 79 14.23 -24.96 19.95
N SER A 80 13.23 -24.35 20.60
CA SER A 80 12.84 -24.65 21.98
C SER A 80 12.29 -26.06 22.14
N GLU A 81 11.53 -26.53 21.15
CA GLU A 81 10.93 -27.85 21.19
C GLU A 81 11.93 -28.99 20.98
N ASN A 82 13.06 -28.76 20.30
CA ASN A 82 14.15 -29.74 20.16
C ASN A 82 13.68 -31.18 19.81
N LYS A 83 12.71 -31.32 18.89
CA LYS A 83 12.08 -32.61 18.52
C LYS A 83 12.78 -33.30 17.34
N GLY A 84 14.09 -33.12 17.18
CA GLY A 84 14.84 -33.61 16.01
C GLY A 84 14.58 -32.79 14.74
N LEU A 85 14.17 -31.53 14.92
CA LEU A 85 13.92 -30.59 13.83
C LEU A 85 14.78 -29.35 14.07
N ILE A 86 15.84 -29.18 13.28
CA ILE A 86 16.80 -28.10 13.44
C ILE A 86 16.37 -26.92 12.57
N PRO A 87 16.06 -25.75 13.16
CA PRO A 87 15.73 -24.58 12.37
C PRO A 87 17.02 -23.92 11.86
N PHE A 88 17.03 -23.54 10.60
CA PHE A 88 18.12 -22.79 9.98
C PHE A 88 17.56 -21.52 9.35
N TYR A 89 17.94 -20.37 9.88
CA TYR A 89 17.53 -19.06 9.38
C TYR A 89 18.67 -18.40 8.59
N TYR A 90 18.38 -17.99 7.36
CA TYR A 90 19.29 -17.21 6.54
C TYR A 90 18.52 -16.11 5.83
N GLU A 91 18.91 -14.86 6.02
CA GLU A 91 18.32 -13.72 5.32
C GLU A 91 19.32 -13.26 4.25
N PHE A 92 18.86 -13.08 3.01
CA PHE A 92 19.66 -12.42 1.98
C PHE A 92 19.72 -10.91 2.21
N SER A 93 20.87 -10.29 1.96
CA SER A 93 21.04 -8.84 2.08
C SER A 93 21.15 -8.19 0.72
N GLU A 94 20.89 -6.90 0.70
CA GLU A 94 21.31 -6.06 -0.42
C GLU A 94 22.84 -5.98 -0.49
N GLY A 95 23.36 -5.69 -1.68
CA GLY A 95 24.78 -5.56 -1.95
C GLY A 95 25.36 -6.78 -2.69
N MET A 96 26.07 -6.51 -3.78
CA MET A 96 26.66 -7.54 -4.63
C MET A 96 27.65 -8.42 -3.85
N ARG A 97 27.52 -9.73 -4.03
CA ARG A 97 28.43 -10.76 -3.48
C ARG A 97 28.77 -11.78 -4.54
N THR A 98 30.01 -12.22 -4.57
CA THR A 98 30.42 -13.33 -5.43
C THR A 98 29.84 -14.66 -4.92
N GLY A 99 29.69 -15.64 -5.82
CA GLY A 99 29.32 -17.01 -5.44
C GLY A 99 30.23 -17.61 -4.36
N LYS A 100 31.53 -17.26 -4.35
CA LYS A 100 32.48 -17.70 -3.32
C LYS A 100 32.17 -17.13 -1.94
N GLU A 101 31.92 -15.81 -1.86
CA GLU A 101 31.56 -15.14 -0.61
C GLU A 101 30.22 -15.65 -0.07
N PHE A 102 29.24 -15.87 -0.95
CA PHE A 102 27.97 -16.48 -0.58
C PHE A 102 28.16 -17.89 -0.01
N PHE A 103 28.98 -18.71 -0.65
CA PHE A 103 29.24 -20.09 -0.23
C PHE A 103 29.86 -20.17 1.17
N GLU A 104 30.90 -19.38 1.43
CA GLU A 104 31.53 -19.36 2.75
C GLU A 104 30.57 -18.83 3.83
N ASP A 105 29.89 -17.72 3.57
CA ASP A 105 28.94 -17.11 4.52
C ASP A 105 27.77 -18.06 4.83
N PHE A 106 27.15 -18.66 3.81
CA PHE A 106 25.99 -19.53 3.97
C PHE A 106 26.32 -20.79 4.78
N ILE A 107 27.41 -21.48 4.43
CA ILE A 107 27.81 -22.71 5.13
C ILE A 107 28.25 -22.41 6.56
N CYS A 108 29.01 -21.33 6.78
CA CYS A 108 29.42 -20.97 8.13
C CYS A 108 28.22 -20.64 9.03
N ARG A 109 27.25 -19.88 8.52
CA ARG A 109 26.03 -19.58 9.28
C ARG A 109 25.17 -20.81 9.53
N PHE A 110 25.11 -21.73 8.56
CA PHE A 110 24.43 -23.02 8.74
C PHE A 110 25.06 -23.81 9.89
N TYR A 111 26.37 -24.06 9.84
CA TYR A 111 27.02 -24.89 10.85
C TYR A 111 27.10 -24.23 12.23
N LEU A 112 27.19 -22.90 12.31
CA LEU A 112 27.03 -22.19 13.60
C LEU A 112 25.66 -22.44 14.23
N GLN A 113 24.58 -22.47 13.43
CA GLN A 113 23.23 -22.76 13.94
C GLN A 113 23.07 -24.24 14.31
N ILE A 114 23.67 -25.17 13.56
CA ILE A 114 23.73 -26.59 13.96
C ILE A 114 24.42 -26.74 15.31
N ALA A 115 25.60 -26.15 15.48
CA ALA A 115 26.32 -26.19 16.75
C ALA A 115 25.53 -25.51 17.88
N GLY A 116 24.90 -24.35 17.61
CA GLY A 116 24.04 -23.64 18.55
C GLY A 116 22.79 -24.43 18.94
N TYR A 117 22.25 -25.26 18.06
CA TYR A 117 21.15 -26.18 18.35
C TYR A 117 21.59 -27.32 19.28
N TYR A 118 22.67 -28.03 18.95
CA TYR A 118 23.14 -29.16 19.76
C TYR A 118 23.67 -28.75 21.13
N THR A 119 24.39 -27.65 21.21
CA THR A 119 24.98 -27.16 22.49
C THR A 119 24.00 -26.36 23.34
N ARG A 120 22.80 -26.05 22.83
CA ARG A 120 21.87 -25.07 23.42
C ARG A 120 22.49 -23.69 23.65
N ASN A 121 23.52 -23.33 22.89
CA ASN A 121 24.25 -22.07 23.05
C ASN A 121 23.70 -20.98 22.13
N PHE A 122 22.93 -20.05 22.70
CA PHE A 122 22.32 -18.96 21.94
C PHE A 122 23.34 -18.00 21.34
N SER A 123 24.54 -17.89 21.92
CA SER A 123 25.56 -16.98 21.37
C SER A 123 26.02 -17.42 19.97
N LEU A 124 26.01 -18.73 19.69
CA LEU A 124 26.32 -19.27 18.35
C LEU A 124 25.22 -18.93 17.35
N ASN A 125 23.94 -19.12 17.72
CA ASN A 125 22.80 -18.79 16.85
C ASN A 125 22.73 -17.28 16.58
N ARG A 126 22.90 -16.44 17.62
CA ARG A 126 22.92 -14.97 17.47
C ARG A 126 24.09 -14.51 16.59
N ARG A 127 25.27 -15.09 16.76
CA ARG A 127 26.42 -14.82 15.88
C ARG A 127 26.12 -15.23 14.43
N ALA A 128 25.44 -16.36 14.23
CA ALA A 128 25.09 -16.85 12.90
C ALA A 128 24.09 -15.96 12.17
N VAL A 129 23.18 -15.27 12.87
CA VAL A 129 22.21 -14.35 12.24
C VAL A 129 22.68 -12.90 12.21
N ASP A 130 23.68 -12.51 13.04
CA ASP A 130 24.28 -11.18 12.97
C ASP A 130 25.18 -11.04 11.73
N ARG A 131 24.80 -10.15 10.82
CA ARG A 131 25.53 -9.88 9.57
C ARG A 131 26.86 -9.15 9.78
N ARG A 132 27.07 -8.49 10.92
CA ARG A 132 28.34 -7.83 11.26
C ARG A 132 29.41 -8.85 11.65
N SER A 133 28.98 -10.04 12.07
CA SER A 133 29.88 -11.13 12.42
C SER A 133 30.57 -11.65 11.15
N LYS A 134 31.88 -11.45 11.07
CA LYS A 134 32.70 -12.17 10.10
C LYS A 134 32.79 -13.64 10.53
N VAL A 135 32.43 -14.51 9.61
CA VAL A 135 32.46 -15.96 9.76
C VAL A 135 33.16 -16.53 8.54
N ASP A 136 34.10 -17.44 8.78
CA ASP A 136 34.86 -18.16 7.77
C ASP A 136 35.15 -19.57 8.29
N PHE A 137 35.56 -20.46 7.40
CA PHE A 137 35.75 -21.86 7.76
C PHE A 137 36.82 -22.06 8.83
N SER A 138 37.90 -21.28 8.81
CA SER A 138 39.03 -21.41 9.76
C SER A 138 38.62 -21.04 11.18
N VAL A 139 37.83 -19.97 11.31
CA VAL A 139 37.24 -19.54 12.58
C VAL A 139 36.30 -20.61 13.13
N LEU A 140 35.48 -21.24 12.27
CA LEU A 140 34.56 -22.31 12.70
C LEU A 140 35.30 -23.57 13.16
N LEU A 141 36.33 -24.01 12.43
CA LEU A 141 37.15 -25.16 12.83
C LEU A 141 37.74 -24.97 14.23
N THR A 142 38.32 -23.79 14.48
CA THR A 142 38.88 -23.43 15.80
C THR A 142 37.80 -23.39 16.88
N LEU A 143 36.62 -22.86 16.55
CA LEU A 143 35.49 -22.78 17.47
C LEU A 143 34.92 -24.15 17.83
N PHE A 144 34.93 -25.10 16.88
CA PHE A 144 34.34 -26.42 17.06
C PHE A 144 35.31 -27.46 17.63
N GLU A 145 36.61 -27.22 17.55
CA GLU A 145 37.64 -28.09 18.13
C GLU A 145 37.35 -28.46 19.61
N PRO A 146 37.01 -27.54 20.53
CA PRO A 146 36.70 -27.90 21.91
C PRO A 146 35.26 -28.37 22.14
N LEU A 147 34.36 -28.25 21.15
CA LEU A 147 32.95 -28.59 21.35
C LEU A 147 32.71 -30.09 21.25
N ASP A 148 31.86 -30.61 22.12
CA ASP A 148 31.30 -31.96 22.01
C ASP A 148 29.88 -31.84 21.44
N ILE A 149 29.74 -32.14 20.15
CA ILE A 149 28.47 -32.07 19.42
C ILE A 149 28.27 -33.33 18.56
N PRO A 150 27.02 -33.76 18.36
CA PRO A 150 26.69 -34.79 17.39
C PRO A 150 27.25 -34.46 16.00
N HIS A 151 27.71 -35.50 15.29
CA HIS A 151 28.20 -35.43 13.92
C HIS A 151 29.38 -34.47 13.70
N LYS A 152 30.19 -34.25 14.75
CA LYS A 152 31.33 -33.34 14.70
C LYS A 152 32.32 -33.71 13.59
N GLU A 153 32.65 -34.99 13.44
CA GLU A 153 33.61 -35.44 12.42
C GLU A 153 33.14 -35.10 11.02
N GLU A 154 31.85 -35.30 10.74
CA GLU A 154 31.23 -34.96 9.45
C GLU A 154 31.17 -33.44 9.24
N ILE A 155 30.82 -32.67 10.27
CA ILE A 155 30.83 -31.19 10.21
C ILE A 155 32.23 -30.67 9.91
N ILE A 156 33.26 -31.16 10.61
CA ILE A 156 34.66 -30.76 10.38
C ILE A 156 35.12 -31.15 8.97
N SER A 157 34.79 -32.36 8.53
CA SER A 157 35.10 -32.83 7.17
C SER A 157 34.49 -31.95 6.09
N ASP A 158 33.24 -31.51 6.27
CA ASP A 158 32.54 -30.61 5.36
C ASP A 158 33.17 -29.21 5.34
N LEU A 159 33.57 -28.67 6.50
CA LEU A 159 34.28 -27.38 6.58
C LEU A 159 35.65 -27.46 5.87
N ASP A 160 36.41 -28.53 6.10
CA ASP A 160 37.68 -28.78 5.40
C ASP A 160 37.49 -28.92 3.89
N ALA A 161 36.40 -29.57 3.46
CA ALA A 161 36.02 -29.66 2.04
C ALA A 161 35.70 -28.27 1.46
N GLY A 162 35.03 -27.42 2.24
CA GLY A 162 34.79 -26.01 1.91
C GLY A 162 36.07 -25.22 1.70
N ILE A 163 37.06 -25.35 2.60
CA ILE A 163 38.39 -24.72 2.45
C ILE A 163 39.06 -25.18 1.16
N ARG A 164 39.08 -26.49 0.90
CA ARG A 164 39.64 -27.05 -0.35
C ARG A 164 38.90 -26.56 -1.59
N MET A 165 37.60 -26.31 -1.50
CA MET A 165 36.80 -25.79 -2.60
C MET A 165 37.14 -24.32 -2.88
N LEU A 166 37.28 -23.46 -1.86
CA LEU A 166 37.67 -22.06 -2.01
C LEU A 166 39.06 -21.89 -2.66
N GLN A 167 39.95 -22.86 -2.46
CA GLN A 167 41.28 -22.89 -3.09
C GLN A 167 41.25 -23.27 -4.58
N LYS A 168 40.13 -23.80 -5.09
CA LYS A 168 39.98 -24.14 -6.51
C LYS A 168 39.53 -22.92 -7.30
N ASP A 169 39.90 -22.89 -8.57
CA ASP A 169 39.30 -21.96 -9.52
C ASP A 169 38.11 -22.64 -10.20
N GLN A 170 36.92 -22.43 -9.66
CA GLN A 170 35.66 -22.97 -10.20
C GLN A 170 34.76 -21.82 -10.65
N SER A 171 33.82 -22.13 -11.54
CA SER A 171 32.74 -21.20 -11.89
C SER A 171 32.02 -20.73 -10.62
N PRO A 172 31.70 -19.43 -10.47
CA PRO A 172 30.98 -18.91 -9.31
C PRO A 172 29.69 -19.67 -9.00
N TYR A 173 28.99 -20.20 -10.01
CA TYR A 173 27.77 -21.00 -9.83
C TYR A 173 28.00 -22.33 -9.08
N GLU A 174 29.16 -22.96 -9.20
CA GLU A 174 29.47 -24.20 -8.45
C GLU A 174 29.48 -23.97 -6.94
N TYR A 175 29.95 -22.79 -6.52
CA TYR A 175 29.89 -22.38 -5.12
C TYR A 175 28.45 -22.20 -4.64
N VAL A 176 27.58 -21.62 -5.47
CA VAL A 176 26.14 -21.49 -5.17
C VAL A 176 25.48 -22.87 -5.06
N LEU A 177 25.78 -23.79 -5.99
CA LEU A 177 25.29 -25.17 -5.94
C LEU A 177 25.71 -25.88 -4.65
N ALA A 178 26.99 -25.78 -4.28
CA ALA A 178 27.50 -26.41 -3.07
C ALA A 178 26.86 -25.81 -1.81
N ALA A 179 26.72 -24.48 -1.73
CA ALA A 179 26.12 -23.80 -0.59
C ALA A 179 24.68 -24.27 -0.33
N THR A 180 23.86 -24.23 -1.39
CA THR A 180 22.44 -24.57 -1.31
C THR A 180 22.19 -26.07 -1.07
N ALA A 181 23.17 -26.92 -1.39
CA ALA A 181 23.11 -28.36 -1.12
C ALA A 181 23.44 -28.72 0.34
N THR A 182 24.21 -27.90 1.07
CA THR A 182 24.72 -28.22 2.41
C THR A 182 23.64 -28.66 3.41
N PRO A 183 22.50 -27.95 3.58
CA PRO A 183 21.51 -28.34 4.58
C PRO A 183 20.88 -29.71 4.29
N ARG A 184 20.65 -30.01 3.01
CA ARG A 184 20.19 -31.33 2.57
C ARG A 184 21.28 -32.38 2.79
N GLY A 185 22.52 -32.07 2.40
CA GLY A 185 23.67 -32.97 2.56
C GLY A 185 23.76 -33.48 3.98
N PHE A 186 23.83 -32.55 4.94
CA PHE A 186 23.86 -32.84 6.37
C PHE A 186 22.67 -33.70 6.82
N ALA A 187 21.43 -33.34 6.43
CA ALA A 187 20.22 -34.08 6.81
C ALA A 187 20.12 -35.51 6.24
N THR A 188 20.99 -35.85 5.29
CA THR A 188 21.09 -37.16 4.64
C THR A 188 22.36 -37.93 5.01
N THR A 189 23.25 -37.33 5.79
CA THR A 189 24.46 -37.98 6.29
C THR A 189 24.07 -39.23 7.10
N PRO A 190 24.75 -40.38 6.90
CA PRO A 190 24.49 -41.58 7.67
C PRO A 190 24.55 -41.30 9.18
N GLY A 191 23.53 -41.72 9.91
CA GLY A 191 23.43 -41.51 11.36
C GLY A 191 22.74 -40.20 11.77
N VAL A 192 22.54 -39.24 10.87
CA VAL A 192 21.75 -38.03 11.16
C VAL A 192 20.25 -38.36 11.07
N GLU A 193 19.58 -38.37 12.22
CA GLU A 193 18.13 -38.58 12.28
C GLU A 193 17.36 -37.27 12.11
N GLU A 194 17.99 -36.16 12.51
CA GLU A 194 17.45 -34.81 12.49
C GLU A 194 17.07 -34.36 11.08
N LYS A 195 16.07 -33.49 11.01
CA LYS A 195 15.61 -32.84 9.79
C LYS A 195 15.85 -31.36 9.90
N ILE A 196 16.01 -30.69 8.76
CA ILE A 196 16.30 -29.25 8.72
C ILE A 196 15.07 -28.48 8.25
N VAL A 197 14.76 -27.37 8.91
CA VAL A 197 13.79 -26.38 8.43
C VAL A 197 14.56 -25.20 7.90
N GLN A 198 14.68 -25.10 6.58
CA GLN A 198 15.39 -24.00 5.95
C GLN A 198 14.45 -22.80 5.84
N MET A 199 14.68 -21.76 6.63
CA MET A 199 13.96 -20.49 6.60
C MET A 199 14.81 -19.45 5.89
N ILE A 200 14.49 -19.19 4.62
CA ILE A 200 15.28 -18.30 3.76
C ILE A 200 14.50 -17.01 3.53
N ASP A 201 14.92 -15.93 4.19
CA ASP A 201 14.24 -14.64 4.17
C ASP A 201 14.76 -13.74 3.02
N GLU A 202 13.85 -12.99 2.40
CA GLU A 202 14.10 -12.08 1.25
C GLU A 202 14.77 -12.78 0.04
N PHE A 203 14.21 -13.92 -0.37
CA PHE A 203 14.74 -14.81 -1.41
C PHE A 203 15.03 -14.14 -2.76
N GLN A 204 14.29 -13.09 -3.13
CA GLN A 204 14.52 -12.35 -4.38
C GLN A 204 15.96 -11.81 -4.49
N TYR A 205 16.60 -11.52 -3.36
CA TYR A 205 17.95 -10.98 -3.33
C TYR A 205 19.02 -11.99 -3.75
N LEU A 206 18.71 -13.29 -3.78
CA LEU A 206 19.57 -14.31 -4.39
C LEU A 206 19.86 -13.98 -5.86
N ASN A 207 18.82 -13.75 -6.66
CA ASN A 207 18.98 -13.46 -8.08
C ASN A 207 19.42 -12.02 -8.36
N MET A 208 19.14 -11.09 -7.44
CA MET A 208 19.50 -9.68 -7.62
C MET A 208 20.96 -9.38 -7.27
N TYR A 209 21.54 -10.09 -6.31
CA TYR A 209 22.82 -9.68 -5.72
C TYR A 209 23.90 -10.77 -5.62
N ILE A 210 23.60 -12.04 -5.91
CA ILE A 210 24.62 -13.09 -5.95
C ILE A 210 25.14 -13.27 -7.37
N ASP A 211 26.41 -12.95 -7.57
CA ASP A 211 27.11 -13.17 -8.83
C ASP A 211 27.51 -14.64 -8.96
N ALA A 212 26.73 -15.35 -9.79
CA ALA A 212 26.96 -16.73 -10.20
C ALA A 212 27.70 -16.86 -11.56
N GLY A 213 28.34 -15.79 -12.02
CA GLY A 213 29.10 -15.77 -13.26
C GLY A 213 28.19 -15.78 -14.48
N VAL A 214 28.30 -16.82 -15.32
CA VAL A 214 27.49 -16.94 -16.56
C VAL A 214 26.01 -17.22 -16.25
N GLU A 215 25.72 -17.81 -15.10
CA GLU A 215 24.34 -18.09 -14.67
C GLU A 215 23.71 -16.83 -14.05
N ASP A 216 22.71 -16.27 -14.73
CA ASP A 216 22.02 -15.04 -14.33
C ASP A 216 20.85 -15.27 -13.34
N LYS A 217 20.57 -16.54 -13.02
CA LYS A 217 19.52 -16.99 -12.10
C LYS A 217 20.06 -18.02 -11.11
N PRO A 218 20.86 -17.59 -10.11
CA PRO A 218 21.41 -18.47 -9.08
C PRO A 218 20.36 -19.28 -8.31
N CYS A 219 19.09 -18.84 -8.27
CA CYS A 219 17.99 -19.63 -7.69
C CYS A 219 17.84 -21.03 -8.29
N LYS A 220 18.27 -21.27 -9.54
CA LYS A 220 18.28 -22.60 -10.18
C LYS A 220 19.08 -23.63 -9.38
N ALA A 221 20.01 -23.20 -8.52
CA ALA A 221 20.73 -24.10 -7.62
C ALA A 221 19.78 -24.87 -6.67
N TYR A 222 18.59 -24.32 -6.39
CA TYR A 222 17.57 -24.98 -5.58
C TYR A 222 16.73 -26.03 -6.32
N MET A 223 16.97 -26.29 -7.62
CA MET A 223 16.16 -27.24 -8.41
C MET A 223 16.02 -28.62 -7.74
N SER A 224 17.12 -29.18 -7.22
CA SER A 224 17.07 -30.50 -6.57
C SER A 224 16.76 -30.41 -5.07
N THR A 225 17.21 -29.36 -4.39
CA THR A 225 17.10 -29.23 -2.93
C THR A 225 15.69 -28.84 -2.50
N ALA A 226 14.95 -28.07 -3.32
CA ALA A 226 13.57 -27.70 -3.06
C ALA A 226 12.59 -28.89 -3.03
N GLU A 227 12.94 -30.02 -3.66
CA GLU A 227 12.09 -31.22 -3.67
C GLU A 227 12.27 -32.08 -2.40
N MET A 228 13.32 -31.81 -1.61
CA MET A 228 13.74 -32.66 -0.51
C MET A 228 12.84 -32.53 0.71
N LYS A 229 12.43 -33.69 1.23
CA LYS A 229 11.52 -33.78 2.40
C LYS A 229 12.23 -33.71 3.74
N VAL A 230 13.54 -33.94 3.74
CA VAL A 230 14.38 -33.95 4.94
C VAL A 230 14.94 -32.57 5.28
N ALA A 231 14.92 -31.66 4.31
CA ALA A 231 15.38 -30.29 4.45
C ALA A 231 14.53 -29.36 3.55
N PRO A 232 13.20 -29.28 3.72
CA PRO A 232 12.38 -28.42 2.87
C PRO A 232 12.61 -26.94 3.20
N LEU A 233 12.30 -26.09 2.22
CA LEU A 233 12.47 -24.65 2.30
C LEU A 233 11.17 -23.93 2.62
N LEU A 234 11.23 -22.99 3.54
CA LEU A 234 10.28 -21.90 3.73
C LEU A 234 10.99 -20.63 3.26
N ILE A 235 10.67 -20.17 2.05
CA ILE A 235 11.24 -18.94 1.51
C ILE A 235 10.25 -17.79 1.69
N THR A 236 10.74 -16.58 1.91
CA THR A 236 9.92 -15.37 1.86
C THR A 236 10.39 -14.47 0.71
N GLY A 237 9.53 -13.54 0.32
CA GLY A 237 9.94 -12.44 -0.55
C GLY A 237 9.00 -11.26 -0.41
N SER A 238 9.57 -10.05 -0.40
CA SER A 238 8.80 -8.81 -0.31
C SER A 238 8.43 -8.22 -1.68
N LEU A 239 9.09 -8.67 -2.74
CA LEU A 239 8.72 -8.45 -4.15
C LEU A 239 7.99 -9.71 -4.66
N MET A 240 6.71 -9.83 -4.35
CA MET A 240 5.94 -11.07 -4.55
C MET A 240 5.88 -11.44 -6.03
N GLY A 241 5.59 -10.47 -6.91
CA GLY A 241 5.57 -10.70 -8.35
C GLY A 241 6.91 -11.15 -8.90
N VAL A 242 8.02 -10.59 -8.41
CA VAL A 242 9.38 -11.01 -8.80
C VAL A 242 9.64 -12.46 -8.38
N VAL A 243 9.40 -12.81 -7.11
CA VAL A 243 9.66 -14.17 -6.63
C VAL A 243 8.74 -15.18 -7.31
N SER A 244 7.44 -14.89 -7.44
CA SER A 244 6.49 -15.80 -8.10
C SER A 244 6.88 -16.07 -9.56
N GLU A 245 7.28 -15.04 -10.31
CA GLU A 245 7.78 -15.22 -11.68
C GLU A 245 9.05 -16.09 -11.73
N GLU A 246 10.01 -15.84 -10.83
CA GLU A 246 11.24 -16.63 -10.76
C GLU A 246 10.97 -18.10 -10.41
N LEU A 247 10.06 -18.36 -9.47
CA LEU A 247 9.63 -19.71 -9.13
C LEU A 247 8.92 -20.39 -10.30
N MET A 248 8.06 -19.67 -11.01
CA MET A 248 7.34 -20.20 -12.16
C MET A 248 8.27 -20.57 -13.32
N LEU A 249 9.25 -19.71 -13.63
CA LEU A 249 10.16 -19.90 -14.76
C LEU A 249 11.27 -20.91 -14.47
N TRP A 250 11.86 -20.85 -13.27
CA TRP A 250 13.11 -21.55 -12.97
C TRP A 250 12.95 -22.69 -11.97
N LEU A 251 11.92 -22.65 -11.12
CA LEU A 251 11.65 -23.69 -10.11
C LEU A 251 10.20 -24.21 -10.18
N PRO A 252 9.67 -24.51 -11.38
CA PRO A 252 8.24 -24.80 -11.56
C PRO A 252 7.82 -26.00 -10.74
N GLN A 253 6.67 -25.89 -10.07
CA GLN A 253 6.05 -26.94 -9.26
C GLN A 253 6.89 -27.43 -8.06
N ARG A 254 7.98 -26.74 -7.70
CA ARG A 254 8.82 -27.13 -6.54
C ARG A 254 8.37 -26.48 -5.24
N PHE A 255 7.85 -25.26 -5.35
CA PHE A 255 7.32 -24.50 -4.23
C PHE A 255 5.79 -24.47 -4.28
N TYR A 256 5.19 -24.61 -3.11
CA TYR A 256 3.80 -24.24 -2.91
C TYR A 256 3.74 -22.77 -2.47
N GLU A 257 3.04 -21.93 -3.22
CA GLU A 257 2.91 -20.51 -2.91
C GLU A 257 1.76 -20.25 -1.92
N VAL A 258 2.07 -19.52 -0.86
CA VAL A 258 1.12 -19.06 0.16
C VAL A 258 1.24 -17.55 0.23
N ILE A 259 0.13 -16.85 -0.03
CA ILE A 259 0.06 -15.41 0.13
C ILE A 259 -0.23 -15.08 1.58
N VAL A 260 0.66 -14.33 2.22
CA VAL A 260 0.49 -13.84 3.58
C VAL A 260 -0.59 -12.76 3.58
N PRO A 261 -1.72 -12.99 4.25
CA PRO A 261 -2.80 -12.02 4.26
C PRO A 261 -2.42 -10.79 5.10
N LYS A 262 -3.22 -9.73 4.94
CA LYS A 262 -3.28 -8.63 5.92
C LYS A 262 -3.66 -9.20 7.27
N MET A 263 -3.21 -8.52 8.34
CA MET A 263 -3.47 -9.01 9.68
C MET A 263 -4.98 -8.99 9.95
N ASN A 264 -5.45 -9.97 10.72
CA ASN A 264 -6.83 -10.01 11.15
C ASN A 264 -7.19 -8.70 11.87
N ILE A 265 -8.42 -8.20 11.66
CA ILE A 265 -8.85 -6.90 12.19
C ILE A 265 -8.75 -6.85 13.72
N ASP A 266 -9.23 -7.88 14.41
CA ASP A 266 -9.24 -7.92 15.88
C ASP A 266 -7.82 -8.01 16.44
N GLU A 267 -6.97 -8.82 15.81
CA GLU A 267 -5.56 -8.91 16.14
C GLU A 267 -4.84 -7.57 15.89
N SER A 268 -5.19 -6.87 14.80
CA SER A 268 -4.63 -5.56 14.46
C SER A 268 -5.02 -4.49 15.47
N ILE A 269 -6.29 -4.47 15.92
CA ILE A 269 -6.77 -3.55 16.96
C ILE A 269 -6.00 -3.81 18.27
N ALA A 270 -5.84 -5.08 18.66
CA ALA A 270 -5.08 -5.46 19.84
C ALA A 270 -3.61 -5.00 19.74
N MET A 271 -3.00 -5.21 18.57
CA MET A 271 -1.64 -4.73 18.28
C MET A 271 -1.54 -3.21 18.37
N THR A 272 -2.48 -2.46 17.78
CA THR A 272 -2.51 -0.99 17.82
C THR A 272 -2.61 -0.46 19.25
N LEU A 273 -3.46 -1.05 20.09
CA LEU A 273 -3.59 -0.67 21.50
C LEU A 273 -2.29 -0.96 22.28
N ASN A 274 -1.68 -2.13 22.05
CA ASN A 274 -0.43 -2.52 22.71
C ASN A 274 0.72 -1.57 22.33
N TYR A 275 0.93 -1.32 21.04
CA TYR A 275 1.96 -0.39 20.58
C TYR A 275 1.65 1.06 20.96
N GLY A 276 0.37 1.44 21.03
CA GLY A 276 -0.04 2.74 21.59
C GLY A 276 0.45 2.90 23.02
N SER A 277 0.24 1.90 23.86
CA SER A 277 0.76 1.88 25.24
C SER A 277 2.29 1.92 25.30
N ILE A 278 2.98 1.16 24.44
CA ILE A 278 4.46 1.12 24.40
C ILE A 278 5.05 2.49 24.07
N TYR A 279 4.46 3.19 23.09
CA TYR A 279 4.92 4.51 22.67
C TYR A 279 4.34 5.67 23.48
N GLY A 280 3.52 5.40 24.51
CA GLY A 280 2.90 6.43 25.33
C GLY A 280 1.81 7.24 24.60
N GLN A 281 1.20 6.66 23.57
CA GLN A 281 0.06 7.23 22.84
C GLN A 281 -1.25 6.83 23.56
N PRO A 282 -2.12 7.77 23.97
CA PRO A 282 -3.38 7.47 24.64
C PRO A 282 -4.46 6.98 23.65
N ILE A 283 -4.22 5.82 23.03
CA ILE A 283 -5.09 5.23 22.00
C ILE A 283 -6.30 4.57 22.64
N THR A 284 -7.50 5.04 22.28
CA THR A 284 -8.77 4.36 22.59
C THR A 284 -9.09 3.28 21.55
N LYS A 285 -10.04 2.38 21.84
CA LYS A 285 -10.47 1.36 20.87
C LYS A 285 -10.97 1.97 19.55
N GLU A 286 -11.71 3.08 19.62
CA GLU A 286 -12.21 3.77 18.42
C GLU A 286 -11.06 4.34 17.56
N ILE A 287 -10.06 4.94 18.20
CA ILE A 287 -8.85 5.42 17.51
C ILE A 287 -8.09 4.24 16.90
N ALA A 288 -7.98 3.12 17.63
CA ALA A 288 -7.32 1.92 17.13
C ALA A 288 -8.04 1.35 15.89
N GLU A 289 -9.36 1.24 15.91
CA GLU A 289 -10.17 0.83 14.75
C GLU A 289 -9.96 1.74 13.54
N TYR A 290 -9.89 3.06 13.77
CA TYR A 290 -9.62 4.01 12.70
C TYR A 290 -8.21 3.83 12.12
N ILE A 291 -7.18 3.72 12.97
CA ILE A 291 -5.79 3.43 12.55
C ILE A 291 -5.72 2.14 11.75
N VAL A 292 -6.35 1.07 12.23
CA VAL A 292 -6.39 -0.23 11.56
C VAL A 292 -7.02 -0.09 10.17
N HIS A 293 -8.12 0.67 10.05
CA HIS A 293 -8.75 0.95 8.77
C HIS A 293 -7.87 1.77 7.81
N ILE A 294 -7.29 2.90 8.24
CA ILE A 294 -6.48 3.76 7.36
C ILE A 294 -5.13 3.14 6.96
N THR A 295 -4.57 2.28 7.80
CA THR A 295 -3.36 1.48 7.49
C THR A 295 -3.70 0.15 6.85
N ASN A 296 -5.00 -0.15 6.68
CA ASN A 296 -5.51 -1.34 6.04
C ASN A 296 -4.90 -2.63 6.64
N ASN A 297 -4.81 -2.62 7.97
CA ASN A 297 -4.33 -3.73 8.82
C ASN A 297 -2.91 -4.22 8.45
N VAL A 298 -2.07 -3.37 7.85
CA VAL A 298 -0.67 -3.71 7.58
C VAL A 298 0.15 -3.44 8.85
N PRO A 299 0.71 -4.47 9.52
CA PRO A 299 1.33 -4.31 10.84
C PRO A 299 2.43 -3.27 10.90
N GLY A 300 3.36 -3.26 9.95
CA GLY A 300 4.44 -2.27 9.97
C GLY A 300 3.96 -0.84 9.71
N ARG A 301 2.83 -0.65 9.00
CA ARG A 301 2.22 0.68 8.82
C ARG A 301 1.55 1.18 10.09
N ILE A 302 0.93 0.29 10.85
CA ILE A 302 0.43 0.60 12.21
C ILE A 302 1.59 1.05 13.09
N VAL A 303 2.70 0.30 13.11
CA VAL A 303 3.88 0.64 13.92
C VAL A 303 4.48 1.97 13.48
N GLU A 304 4.68 2.18 12.18
CA GLU A 304 5.20 3.44 11.64
C GLU A 304 4.33 4.61 12.04
N LEU A 305 3.00 4.49 11.93
CA LEU A 305 2.07 5.55 12.34
C LEU A 305 2.13 5.86 13.84
N LEU A 306 2.30 4.87 14.70
CA LEU A 306 2.36 5.07 16.16
C LEU A 306 3.74 5.53 16.67
N THR A 307 4.80 5.21 15.93
CA THR A 307 6.19 5.51 16.31
C THR A 307 6.36 7.04 16.46
N PRO A 308 6.83 7.53 17.63
CA PRO A 308 7.09 8.93 17.85
C PRO A 308 8.17 9.47 16.91
N ASN A 309 8.00 10.70 16.42
CA ASN A 309 9.00 11.41 15.63
C ASN A 309 8.91 12.91 15.91
N ILE A 310 10.00 13.62 15.67
CA ILE A 310 10.05 15.09 15.76
C ILE A 310 9.01 15.66 14.79
N ASN A 311 8.19 16.59 15.29
CA ASN A 311 7.08 17.22 14.55
C ASN A 311 5.90 16.30 14.18
N LYS A 312 5.92 15.03 14.57
CA LYS A 312 4.76 14.14 14.42
C LYS A 312 3.82 14.29 15.62
N PRO A 313 2.51 14.48 15.41
CA PRO A 313 1.58 14.71 16.50
C PRO A 313 1.42 13.47 17.39
N ILE A 314 1.17 13.71 18.68
CA ILE A 314 0.70 12.69 19.62
C ILE A 314 -0.76 12.41 19.32
N ILE A 315 -1.13 11.14 19.20
CA ILE A 315 -2.46 10.71 18.81
C ILE A 315 -3.36 10.65 20.05
N ARG A 316 -4.30 11.60 20.15
CA ARG A 316 -5.35 11.63 21.18
C ARG A 316 -6.77 11.57 20.61
N THR A 317 -6.90 11.88 19.32
CA THR A 317 -8.16 12.01 18.59
C THR A 317 -8.03 11.40 17.20
N ILE A 318 -9.15 11.21 16.50
CA ILE A 318 -9.16 10.75 15.09
C ILE A 318 -8.44 11.78 14.20
N GLU A 319 -8.61 13.07 14.48
CA GLU A 319 -7.95 14.14 13.73
C GLU A 319 -6.43 14.12 13.91
N ASP A 320 -5.93 13.69 15.07
CA ASP A 320 -4.49 13.47 15.27
C ASP A 320 -3.97 12.29 14.43
N VAL A 321 -4.79 11.25 14.22
CA VAL A 321 -4.43 10.12 13.36
C VAL A 321 -4.21 10.59 11.93
N ASP A 322 -5.11 11.42 11.41
CA ASP A 322 -4.95 11.99 10.08
C ASP A 322 -3.68 12.84 10.01
N ARG A 323 -3.46 13.76 10.96
CA ARG A 323 -2.22 14.56 10.98
C ARG A 323 -0.95 13.72 11.11
N ALA A 324 -0.99 12.61 11.84
CA ALA A 324 0.14 11.68 11.95
C ALA A 324 0.38 10.96 10.61
N LEU A 325 -0.69 10.57 9.91
CA LEU A 325 -0.60 9.98 8.58
C LEU A 325 -0.05 10.98 7.57
N ASP A 326 -0.44 12.26 7.66
CA ASP A 326 0.04 13.33 6.79
C ASP A 326 1.54 13.50 6.88
N PHE A 327 2.06 13.45 8.10
CA PHE A 327 3.49 13.44 8.35
C PHE A 327 4.14 12.21 7.70
N GLU A 328 3.56 11.02 7.89
CA GLU A 328 4.14 9.77 7.38
C GLU A 328 4.19 9.68 5.85
N VAL A 329 3.17 10.20 5.15
CA VAL A 329 3.12 10.20 3.67
C VAL A 329 3.86 11.37 3.02
N ASP A 330 4.25 12.38 3.81
CA ASP A 330 4.99 13.56 3.33
C ASP A 330 6.50 13.45 3.55
N GLN A 331 6.92 12.99 4.73
CA GLN A 331 8.34 12.91 5.09
C GLN A 331 8.71 11.74 6.01
N GLY A 332 7.73 10.93 6.44
CA GLY A 332 7.97 9.78 7.30
C GLY A 332 8.39 8.50 6.57
N ASN A 333 8.28 7.38 7.26
CA ASN A 333 8.77 6.09 6.79
C ASN A 333 7.81 5.45 5.77
N ILE A 334 6.50 5.69 5.92
CA ILE A 334 5.50 5.21 4.94
C ILE A 334 5.82 5.73 3.53
N LYS A 335 6.18 7.01 3.42
CA LYS A 335 6.63 7.61 2.16
C LYS A 335 7.88 6.91 1.62
N LYS A 336 8.93 6.81 2.44
CA LYS A 336 10.22 6.22 2.01
C LYS A 336 10.03 4.79 1.49
N ASP A 337 9.26 3.99 2.20
CA ASP A 337 8.95 2.62 1.79
C ASP A 337 8.27 2.58 0.41
N TRP A 338 7.31 3.47 0.15
CA TRP A 338 6.64 3.54 -1.15
C TRP A 338 7.53 4.11 -2.24
N ASP A 339 8.30 5.16 -1.94
CA ASP A 339 9.26 5.75 -2.86
C ASP A 339 10.26 4.70 -3.37
N GLU A 340 10.70 3.77 -2.51
CA GLU A 340 11.56 2.66 -2.94
C GLU A 340 10.87 1.76 -3.98
N TYR A 341 9.64 1.29 -3.72
CA TYR A 341 8.88 0.48 -4.68
C TYR A 341 8.63 1.23 -6.01
N LEU A 342 8.22 2.49 -5.90
CA LEU A 342 7.95 3.34 -7.05
C LEU A 342 9.25 3.55 -7.84
N ASN A 343 10.36 3.85 -7.19
CA ASN A 343 11.66 3.99 -7.86
C ASN A 343 12.12 2.68 -8.52
N MET A 344 11.92 1.52 -7.90
CA MET A 344 12.27 0.23 -8.52
C MET A 344 11.45 -0.04 -9.79
N ALA A 345 10.14 0.18 -9.73
CA ALA A 345 9.25 -0.01 -10.88
C ALA A 345 9.46 1.06 -11.97
N MET A 346 9.72 2.31 -11.58
CA MET A 346 9.81 3.46 -12.49
C MET A 346 11.22 3.69 -13.05
N ASN A 347 12.29 3.32 -12.35
CA ASN A 347 13.63 3.32 -12.93
C ASN A 347 13.80 2.23 -13.99
N ALA A 348 12.94 1.20 -13.96
CA ALA A 348 12.90 0.18 -15.00
C ALA A 348 12.33 0.72 -16.33
N VAL A 349 11.46 1.75 -16.32
CA VAL A 349 10.91 2.40 -17.53
C VAL A 349 10.46 3.84 -17.22
N ASN A 350 10.98 4.81 -17.97
CA ASN A 350 10.57 6.22 -17.83
C ASN A 350 9.25 6.48 -18.56
N ASP A 351 8.10 6.15 -17.95
CA ASP A 351 6.79 6.32 -18.59
C ASP A 351 5.75 6.97 -17.66
N VAL A 352 5.38 8.21 -17.99
CA VAL A 352 4.29 8.96 -17.36
C VAL A 352 2.97 8.15 -17.34
N ASN A 353 2.78 7.23 -18.30
CA ASN A 353 1.59 6.40 -18.37
C ASN A 353 1.50 5.38 -17.23
N MET A 354 2.60 4.76 -16.81
CA MET A 354 2.59 3.85 -15.65
C MET A 354 2.11 4.56 -14.37
N ARG A 355 2.50 5.84 -14.19
CA ARG A 355 2.03 6.66 -13.06
C ARG A 355 0.54 6.94 -13.15
N ARG A 356 0.06 7.33 -14.34
CA ARG A 356 -1.36 7.59 -14.61
C ARG A 356 -2.22 6.35 -14.38
N ILE A 357 -1.77 5.18 -14.86
CA ILE A 357 -2.43 3.88 -14.67
C ILE A 357 -2.49 3.53 -13.18
N THR A 358 -1.35 3.58 -12.49
CA THR A 358 -1.29 3.24 -11.05
C THR A 358 -2.22 4.12 -10.24
N TYR A 359 -2.21 5.43 -10.50
CA TYR A 359 -3.11 6.38 -9.84
C TYR A 359 -4.58 6.09 -10.15
N PHE A 360 -4.93 5.89 -11.43
CA PHE A 360 -6.29 5.58 -11.84
C PHE A 360 -6.82 4.33 -11.11
N LEU A 361 -6.05 3.26 -11.13
CA LEU A 361 -6.40 2.02 -10.46
C LEU A 361 -6.54 2.19 -8.94
N CYS A 362 -5.67 2.99 -8.31
CA CYS A 362 -5.79 3.31 -6.87
C CYS A 362 -7.00 4.21 -6.54
N ARG A 363 -7.40 5.08 -7.47
CA ARG A 363 -8.59 5.94 -7.32
C ARG A 363 -9.88 5.13 -7.44
N HIS A 364 -9.89 4.14 -8.33
CA HIS A 364 -10.99 3.23 -8.59
C HIS A 364 -10.87 1.96 -7.73
N GLU A 365 -10.69 2.16 -6.42
CA GLU A 365 -10.48 1.07 -5.46
C GLU A 365 -11.65 0.07 -5.48
N GLY A 366 -11.33 -1.22 -5.63
CA GLY A 366 -12.32 -2.30 -5.73
C GLY A 366 -12.87 -2.54 -7.14
N GLU A 367 -12.53 -1.69 -8.11
CA GLU A 367 -12.87 -1.89 -9.53
C GLU A 367 -11.69 -2.59 -10.26
N TRP A 368 -12.04 -3.33 -11.32
CA TRP A 368 -11.09 -4.14 -12.07
C TRP A 368 -11.28 -3.88 -13.57
N PHE A 369 -10.19 -3.51 -14.24
CA PHE A 369 -10.20 -3.06 -15.62
C PHE A 369 -9.38 -3.96 -16.53
N TYR A 370 -9.89 -4.27 -17.72
CA TYR A 370 -9.07 -4.82 -18.79
C TYR A 370 -8.13 -3.75 -19.36
N PRO A 371 -6.99 -4.15 -19.96
CA PRO A 371 -6.06 -3.20 -20.59
C PRO A 371 -6.74 -2.26 -21.60
N MET A 372 -7.71 -2.76 -22.37
CA MET A 372 -8.43 -1.95 -23.35
C MET A 372 -9.30 -0.87 -22.70
N GLU A 373 -9.90 -1.15 -21.54
CA GLU A 373 -10.69 -0.19 -20.77
C GLU A 373 -9.77 0.89 -20.21
N LEU A 374 -8.61 0.51 -19.64
CA LEU A 374 -7.61 1.46 -19.16
C LEU A 374 -7.11 2.39 -20.27
N LYS A 375 -6.85 1.84 -21.47
CA LYS A 375 -6.44 2.62 -22.63
C LYS A 375 -7.48 3.66 -23.04
N GLN A 376 -8.75 3.30 -22.99
CA GLN A 376 -9.87 4.19 -23.32
C GLN A 376 -10.09 5.26 -22.25
N GLU A 377 -10.22 4.86 -20.98
CA GLU A 377 -10.48 5.76 -19.85
C GLU A 377 -9.36 6.79 -19.65
N LEU A 378 -8.11 6.38 -19.89
CA LEU A 378 -6.94 7.26 -19.73
C LEU A 378 -6.48 7.90 -21.03
N CYS A 379 -7.13 7.64 -22.16
CA CYS A 379 -6.69 8.10 -23.48
C CYS A 379 -5.19 7.84 -23.71
N LEU A 380 -4.72 6.61 -23.46
CA LEU A 380 -3.29 6.28 -23.55
C LEU A 380 -2.88 6.11 -25.01
N GLU A 381 -1.89 6.89 -25.46
CA GLU A 381 -1.24 6.73 -26.76
C GLU A 381 -0.18 5.63 -26.72
N LEU A 382 -0.58 4.42 -26.35
CA LEU A 382 0.28 3.23 -26.28
C LEU A 382 -0.30 2.12 -27.16
N ASP A 383 0.57 1.37 -27.84
CA ASP A 383 0.14 0.12 -28.44
C ASP A 383 -0.20 -0.93 -27.37
N ASP A 384 -1.02 -1.91 -27.74
CA ASP A 384 -1.56 -2.89 -26.79
C ASP A 384 -0.48 -3.79 -26.18
N LYS A 385 0.64 -4.02 -26.89
CA LYS A 385 1.75 -4.83 -26.38
C LYS A 385 2.50 -4.04 -25.31
N LYS A 386 2.86 -2.80 -25.60
CA LYS A 386 3.54 -1.90 -24.65
C LYS A 386 2.71 -1.67 -23.39
N LEU A 387 1.39 -1.47 -23.52
CA LEU A 387 0.51 -1.35 -22.36
C LEU A 387 0.50 -2.62 -21.49
N ARG A 388 0.49 -3.80 -22.11
CA ARG A 388 0.55 -5.07 -21.36
C ARG A 388 1.90 -5.25 -20.68
N ASP A 389 2.99 -4.90 -21.35
CA ASP A 389 4.35 -4.95 -20.78
C ASP A 389 4.46 -4.01 -19.55
N GLU A 390 3.92 -2.79 -19.65
CA GLU A 390 3.86 -1.83 -18.53
C GLU A 390 2.98 -2.33 -17.37
N LEU A 391 1.81 -2.89 -17.67
CA LEU A 391 0.91 -3.46 -16.65
C LEU A 391 1.52 -4.69 -15.96
N MET A 392 2.20 -5.56 -16.70
CA MET A 392 2.93 -6.69 -16.13
C MET A 392 4.07 -6.21 -15.23
N LEU A 393 4.77 -5.13 -15.61
CA LEU A 393 5.83 -4.55 -14.78
C LEU A 393 5.26 -3.95 -13.48
N LEU A 394 4.16 -3.20 -13.56
CA LEU A 394 3.45 -2.69 -12.38
C LEU A 394 3.00 -3.83 -11.45
N HIS A 395 2.49 -4.92 -12.03
CA HIS A 395 2.07 -6.07 -11.25
C HIS A 395 3.28 -6.77 -10.60
N LYS A 396 4.37 -6.97 -11.36
CA LYS A 396 5.61 -7.60 -10.90
C LYS A 396 6.22 -6.92 -9.69
N TYR A 397 6.14 -5.59 -9.63
CA TYR A 397 6.61 -4.77 -8.50
C TYR A 397 5.52 -4.47 -7.46
N ASP A 398 4.42 -5.22 -7.47
CA ASP A 398 3.32 -5.15 -6.51
C ASP A 398 2.66 -3.76 -6.39
N LEU A 399 2.67 -2.96 -7.46
CA LEU A 399 2.01 -1.64 -7.54
C LEU A 399 0.56 -1.72 -8.04
N VAL A 400 0.19 -2.82 -8.68
CA VAL A 400 -1.19 -3.15 -9.08
C VAL A 400 -1.47 -4.64 -8.81
N GLU A 401 -2.74 -4.99 -8.73
CA GLU A 401 -3.20 -6.37 -8.59
C GLU A 401 -3.73 -6.88 -9.93
N MET A 402 -3.61 -8.20 -10.18
CA MET A 402 -4.11 -8.83 -11.39
C MET A 402 -5.03 -10.01 -11.05
N SER A 403 -6.20 -10.06 -11.70
CA SER A 403 -7.15 -11.16 -11.55
C SER A 403 -7.93 -11.37 -12.85
N GLY A 404 -7.92 -12.59 -13.39
CA GLY A 404 -8.66 -12.93 -14.61
C GLY A 404 -8.31 -12.06 -15.83
N GLY A 405 -7.06 -11.60 -15.93
CA GLY A 405 -6.59 -10.70 -17.00
C GLY A 405 -7.03 -9.24 -16.84
N ARG A 406 -7.64 -8.88 -15.70
CA ARG A 406 -7.97 -7.51 -15.31
C ARG A 406 -6.98 -7.02 -14.28
N TYR A 407 -6.82 -5.71 -14.23
CA TYR A 407 -5.94 -5.01 -13.31
C TYR A 407 -6.75 -4.14 -12.35
N GLY A 408 -6.37 -4.16 -11.08
CA GLY A 408 -6.98 -3.39 -10.00
C GLY A 408 -5.91 -2.62 -9.23
N GLY A 409 -6.33 -1.57 -8.52
CA GLY A 409 -5.44 -0.85 -7.63
C GLY A 409 -5.01 -1.74 -6.47
N VAL A 410 -3.76 -1.59 -6.05
CA VAL A 410 -3.32 -2.09 -4.75
C VAL A 410 -4.25 -1.52 -3.68
N PHE A 411 -4.94 -2.41 -2.96
CA PHE A 411 -5.76 -1.98 -1.82
C PHE A 411 -4.84 -1.67 -0.64
N ASP A 412 -4.10 -0.56 -0.73
CA ASP A 412 -3.35 0.08 0.34
C ASP A 412 -3.56 1.60 0.27
N ARG A 413 -4.37 2.09 1.21
CA ARG A 413 -4.76 3.50 1.28
C ARG A 413 -3.57 4.44 1.49
N THR A 414 -2.45 3.94 2.02
CA THR A 414 -1.24 4.74 2.19
C THR A 414 -0.51 4.96 0.86
N LEU A 415 -0.55 4.01 -0.08
CA LEU A 415 0.01 4.19 -1.43
C LEU A 415 -0.74 5.29 -2.18
N LYS A 416 -2.08 5.20 -2.16
CA LYS A 416 -2.97 6.22 -2.73
C LYS A 416 -2.57 7.61 -2.22
N LYS A 417 -2.35 7.76 -0.90
CA LYS A 417 -1.96 9.04 -0.29
C LYS A 417 -0.56 9.52 -0.69
N VAL A 418 0.43 8.64 -0.74
CA VAL A 418 1.78 8.99 -1.23
C VAL A 418 1.70 9.45 -2.69
N LEU A 419 1.01 8.70 -3.55
CA LEU A 419 0.86 9.04 -4.96
C LEU A 419 0.20 10.40 -5.15
N MET A 420 -0.88 10.66 -4.42
CA MET A 420 -1.60 11.93 -4.49
C MET A 420 -0.75 13.11 -4.03
N LYS A 421 0.01 12.94 -2.94
CA LYS A 421 0.78 14.04 -2.34
C LYS A 421 2.05 14.38 -3.12
N GLN A 422 2.72 13.37 -3.69
CA GLN A 422 4.01 13.54 -4.35
C GLN A 422 3.91 13.79 -5.85
N TYR A 423 2.81 13.38 -6.50
CA TYR A 423 2.67 13.46 -7.96
C TYR A 423 1.40 14.20 -8.40
N GLY A 424 0.82 15.04 -7.53
CA GLY A 424 -0.39 15.81 -7.83
C GLY A 424 -0.25 16.76 -9.03
N ASP A 425 0.97 17.26 -9.26
CA ASP A 425 1.38 18.07 -10.40
C ASP A 425 1.35 17.29 -11.72
N ILE A 426 1.91 16.07 -11.74
CA ILE A 426 1.91 15.16 -12.90
C ILE A 426 0.50 14.66 -13.23
N LEU A 427 -0.40 14.66 -12.24
CA LEU A 427 -1.78 14.20 -12.37
C LEU A 427 -2.77 15.34 -12.70
N ASN A 428 -2.31 16.58 -12.88
CA ASN A 428 -3.13 17.76 -13.17
C ASN A 428 -4.29 17.96 -12.16
N LEU A 429 -4.06 17.67 -10.87
CA LEU A 429 -5.08 17.84 -9.83
C LEU A 429 -4.92 19.21 -9.14
N PRO A 430 -5.98 20.03 -9.02
CA PRO A 430 -5.91 21.32 -8.32
C PRO A 430 -5.60 21.14 -6.83
N VAL A 431 -4.60 21.87 -6.32
CA VAL A 431 -4.12 21.81 -4.91
C VAL A 431 -5.21 22.12 -3.88
N GLU A 432 -6.24 22.90 -4.24
CA GLU A 432 -7.34 23.21 -3.32
C GLU A 432 -8.36 22.06 -3.20
N ASN A 433 -8.53 21.24 -4.24
CA ASN A 433 -9.35 20.03 -4.19
C ASN A 433 -8.65 18.88 -3.44
N PHE A 434 -7.33 18.97 -3.32
CA PHE A 434 -6.47 18.00 -2.67
C PHE A 434 -6.71 17.96 -1.16
N ASP A 435 -6.64 19.10 -0.45
CA ASP A 435 -6.80 19.14 1.02
C ASP A 435 -8.19 18.75 1.52
N ALA A 436 -9.25 19.09 0.77
CA ALA A 436 -10.63 18.81 1.13
C ALA A 436 -11.04 17.35 0.85
N TYR A 437 -10.52 16.75 -0.22
CA TYR A 437 -10.67 15.31 -0.49
C TYR A 437 -9.91 14.48 0.54
N PHE A 438 -8.70 14.92 0.87
CA PHE A 438 -7.76 14.21 1.72
C PHE A 438 -8.24 13.99 3.18
N ARG A 439 -8.87 15.00 3.79
CA ARG A 439 -9.41 14.89 5.18
C ARG A 439 -10.73 14.13 5.26
N ASN A 440 -11.57 14.24 4.23
CA ASN A 440 -12.92 13.70 4.26
C ASN A 440 -13.01 12.25 3.78
N ASP A 441 -12.19 11.80 2.84
CA ASP A 441 -12.30 10.46 2.24
C ASP A 441 -12.00 9.35 3.26
N SER A 442 -10.94 9.51 4.07
CA SER A 442 -10.54 8.49 5.05
C SER A 442 -11.59 8.28 6.14
N LEU A 443 -12.10 9.36 6.73
CA LEU A 443 -13.15 9.29 7.75
C LEU A 443 -14.50 8.89 7.14
N LEU A 444 -14.88 9.43 5.98
CA LEU A 444 -16.15 9.08 5.33
C LEU A 444 -16.18 7.60 4.94
N ASP A 445 -15.10 7.06 4.38
CA ASP A 445 -15.03 5.66 4.00
C ASP A 445 -14.99 4.74 5.22
N TYR A 446 -14.27 5.12 6.28
CA TYR A 446 -14.35 4.44 7.57
C TYR A 446 -15.78 4.40 8.09
N LEU A 447 -16.48 5.54 8.07
CA LEU A 447 -17.87 5.63 8.53
C LEU A 447 -18.82 4.83 7.63
N LYS A 448 -18.66 4.83 6.30
CA LYS A 448 -19.46 4.00 5.37
C LYS A 448 -19.25 2.52 5.63
N GLU A 449 -18.00 2.07 5.75
CA GLU A 449 -17.69 0.67 6.03
C GLU A 449 -18.22 0.26 7.41
N ARG A 450 -18.05 1.11 8.42
CA ARG A 450 -18.58 0.89 9.75
C ARG A 450 -20.11 0.85 9.73
N VAL A 451 -20.78 1.75 9.01
CA VAL A 451 -22.24 1.69 8.79
C VAL A 451 -22.61 0.37 8.12
N LYS A 452 -21.94 -0.05 7.05
CA LYS A 452 -22.24 -1.33 6.36
C LYS A 452 -22.05 -2.55 7.28
N ARG A 453 -21.01 -2.55 8.12
CA ARG A 453 -20.79 -3.60 9.13
C ARG A 453 -21.85 -3.56 10.22
N LEU A 454 -22.26 -2.37 10.65
CA LEU A 454 -23.30 -2.18 11.66
C LEU A 454 -24.71 -2.26 11.09
N GLU A 455 -24.93 -2.22 9.78
CA GLU A 455 -26.19 -2.58 9.15
C GLU A 455 -26.50 -4.07 9.36
N LEU A 456 -25.47 -4.87 9.67
CA LEU A 456 -25.62 -6.25 10.15
C LEU A 456 -25.97 -6.31 11.65
N SER A 457 -25.92 -5.20 12.41
CA SER A 457 -26.26 -5.11 13.85
C SER A 457 -27.06 -3.83 14.20
N LEU A 458 -28.38 -3.97 14.30
CA LEU A 458 -29.40 -2.94 14.10
C LEU A 458 -29.47 -1.68 14.99
N GLU A 459 -28.56 -1.40 15.93
CA GLU A 459 -28.74 -0.28 16.88
C GLU A 459 -27.71 0.86 16.73
N GLU A 460 -26.45 0.55 16.42
CA GLU A 460 -25.40 1.56 16.20
C GLU A 460 -25.51 2.23 14.82
N THR A 461 -26.22 1.58 13.89
CA THR A 461 -26.44 2.02 12.51
C THR A 461 -27.12 3.40 12.43
N ALA A 462 -28.05 3.69 13.34
CA ALA A 462 -28.84 4.92 13.31
C ALA A 462 -28.00 6.17 13.65
N LYS A 463 -27.07 6.04 14.60
CA LYS A 463 -26.19 7.16 15.03
C LYS A 463 -25.14 7.49 13.96
N LEU A 464 -24.56 6.48 13.31
CA LEU A 464 -23.56 6.68 12.27
C LEU A 464 -24.16 7.16 10.94
N LYS A 465 -25.37 6.71 10.58
CA LYS A 465 -26.12 7.26 9.43
C LYS A 465 -26.34 8.77 9.56
N HIS A 466 -26.61 9.25 10.77
CA HIS A 466 -26.74 10.68 11.01
C HIS A 466 -25.43 11.45 10.77
N LYS A 467 -24.30 10.97 11.30
CA LYS A 467 -22.98 11.59 11.05
C LYS A 467 -22.57 11.55 9.57
N LEU A 468 -22.79 10.42 8.89
CA LEU A 468 -22.48 10.27 7.46
C LEU A 468 -23.28 11.26 6.60
N ASN A 469 -24.57 11.41 6.89
CA ASN A 469 -25.43 12.33 6.15
C ASN A 469 -25.01 13.80 6.33
N VAL A 470 -24.53 14.19 7.52
CA VAL A 470 -24.00 15.53 7.78
C VAL A 470 -22.74 15.78 6.95
N LEU A 471 -21.75 14.89 7.04
CA LEU A 471 -20.49 15.02 6.31
C LEU A 471 -20.68 14.96 4.78
N GLN A 472 -21.61 14.14 4.30
CA GLN A 472 -21.93 14.07 2.88
C GLN A 472 -22.65 15.33 2.39
N GLY A 473 -23.43 15.99 3.23
CA GLY A 473 -23.97 17.33 2.98
C GLY A 473 -22.87 18.37 2.82
N ASP A 474 -21.88 18.37 3.72
CA ASP A 474 -20.76 19.32 3.72
C ASP A 474 -19.84 19.14 2.50
N ILE A 475 -19.54 17.89 2.13
CA ILE A 475 -18.75 17.56 0.93
C ILE A 475 -19.48 17.95 -0.36
N ASN A 476 -20.80 17.73 -0.43
CA ASN A 476 -21.59 18.11 -1.58
C ASN A 476 -21.68 19.65 -1.73
N ASN A 477 -21.73 20.39 -0.62
CA ASN A 477 -21.62 21.85 -0.62
C ASN A 477 -20.25 22.32 -1.14
N LEU A 478 -19.15 21.72 -0.69
CA LEU A 478 -17.79 22.07 -1.14
C LEU A 478 -17.57 21.77 -2.63
N LYS A 479 -18.07 20.64 -3.13
CA LYS A 479 -18.04 20.30 -4.58
C LYS A 479 -18.91 21.24 -5.41
N GLY A 480 -20.06 21.65 -4.88
CA GLY A 480 -20.94 22.62 -5.53
C GLY A 480 -20.27 23.97 -5.72
N HIS A 481 -19.65 24.51 -4.66
CA HIS A 481 -18.99 25.82 -4.71
C HIS A 481 -17.76 25.86 -5.63
N TYR A 482 -17.01 24.76 -5.75
CA TYR A 482 -15.87 24.66 -6.66
C TYR A 482 -16.31 24.66 -8.14
N TYR A 483 -17.38 23.93 -8.47
CA TYR A 483 -17.93 23.88 -9.83
C TYR A 483 -18.63 25.18 -10.24
N GLU A 484 -19.35 25.84 -9.32
CA GLU A 484 -19.96 27.14 -9.59
C GLU A 484 -18.91 28.19 -9.91
N ARG A 485 -17.83 28.28 -9.14
CA ARG A 485 -16.85 29.37 -9.26
C ARG A 485 -16.07 29.33 -10.58
N GLU A 486 -15.62 28.16 -11.03
CA GLU A 486 -14.88 27.99 -12.29
C GLU A 486 -15.77 28.18 -13.52
N VAL A 487 -17.02 27.71 -13.49
CA VAL A 487 -17.98 27.86 -14.58
C VAL A 487 -18.48 29.30 -14.70
N LEU A 488 -18.76 29.96 -13.57
CA LEU A 488 -19.21 31.36 -13.51
C LEU A 488 -18.10 32.32 -13.99
N LEU A 489 -16.82 32.07 -13.66
CA LEU A 489 -15.69 32.88 -14.13
C LEU A 489 -15.43 32.71 -15.64
N GLY A 490 -15.60 31.51 -16.19
CA GLY A 490 -15.55 31.25 -17.63
C GLY A 490 -16.69 31.95 -18.40
N LEU A 491 -17.90 31.95 -17.82
CA LEU A 491 -19.08 32.63 -18.37
C LEU A 491 -18.97 34.16 -18.31
N ILE A 492 -18.47 34.74 -17.22
CA ILE A 492 -18.20 36.18 -17.13
C ILE A 492 -17.22 36.63 -18.22
N LYS A 493 -16.16 35.85 -18.48
CA LYS A 493 -15.24 36.12 -19.59
C LYS A 493 -15.91 36.00 -20.97
N SER A 494 -16.83 35.06 -21.15
CA SER A 494 -17.60 34.92 -22.39
C SER A 494 -18.57 36.08 -22.61
N ILE A 495 -19.26 36.55 -21.57
CA ILE A 495 -20.13 37.74 -21.58
C ILE A 495 -19.36 39.00 -21.98
N ILE A 496 -18.12 39.12 -21.50
CA ILE A 496 -17.23 40.24 -21.82
C ILE A 496 -16.72 40.16 -23.27
N ASN A 497 -16.48 38.96 -23.80
CA ASN A 497 -15.80 38.73 -25.08
C ASN A 497 -16.72 38.41 -26.27
N SER A 498 -18.04 38.25 -26.09
CA SER A 498 -18.96 37.95 -27.19
C SER A 498 -19.38 39.21 -27.96
N ASP A 499 -19.28 39.19 -29.30
CA ASP A 499 -19.63 40.27 -30.24
C ASP A 499 -21.15 40.64 -30.30
N GLY A 500 -21.82 40.87 -29.17
CA GLY A 500 -23.24 41.22 -29.19
C GLY A 500 -23.81 41.84 -27.92
N VAL A 501 -24.25 43.10 -28.04
CA VAL A 501 -25.35 43.82 -27.35
C VAL A 501 -25.32 43.94 -25.80
N LEU A 502 -24.84 42.95 -25.04
CA LEU A 502 -24.92 42.93 -23.57
C LEU A 502 -23.96 43.93 -22.91
N THR A 503 -22.77 44.12 -23.49
CA THR A 503 -21.69 45.01 -23.00
C THR A 503 -21.50 46.26 -23.86
N GLU A 504 -22.33 46.44 -24.91
CA GLU A 504 -22.20 47.55 -25.86
C GLU A 504 -22.27 48.92 -25.16
N GLY A 505 -21.22 49.73 -25.33
CA GLY A 505 -21.06 51.06 -24.72
C GLY A 505 -20.50 51.10 -23.29
N ILE A 506 -19.94 50.00 -22.76
CA ILE A 506 -19.43 49.93 -21.37
C ILE A 506 -17.95 49.55 -21.36
N SER A 507 -17.13 50.25 -20.56
CA SER A 507 -15.71 49.93 -20.38
C SER A 507 -15.53 48.62 -19.60
N VAL A 508 -14.76 47.69 -20.16
CA VAL A 508 -14.51 46.34 -19.61
C VAL A 508 -13.72 46.38 -18.29
N THR A 509 -13.02 47.49 -18.01
CA THR A 509 -12.18 47.65 -16.82
C THR A 509 -12.93 48.21 -15.59
N ASP A 510 -14.23 48.50 -15.71
CA ASP A 510 -14.98 49.32 -14.74
C ASP A 510 -16.15 48.59 -14.07
N PHE A 511 -16.04 47.26 -13.91
CA PHE A 511 -17.06 46.43 -13.26
C PHE A 511 -16.63 45.88 -11.91
N SER A 512 -17.53 45.93 -10.94
CA SER A 512 -17.50 45.07 -9.74
C SER A 512 -18.49 43.91 -9.93
N TYR A 513 -18.16 42.73 -9.42
CA TYR A 513 -19.04 41.56 -9.53
C TYR A 513 -19.40 40.98 -8.16
N LYS A 514 -20.60 40.43 -8.07
CA LYS A 514 -21.07 39.59 -6.96
C LYS A 514 -21.67 38.32 -7.53
N LEU A 515 -21.20 37.18 -7.05
CA LEU A 515 -21.79 35.88 -7.30
C LEU A 515 -22.79 35.57 -6.19
N SER A 516 -23.84 34.83 -6.51
CA SER A 516 -24.84 34.36 -5.53
C SER A 516 -25.41 35.50 -4.69
N PHE A 517 -26.00 36.49 -5.36
CA PHE A 517 -26.58 37.65 -4.70
C PHE A 517 -27.95 37.30 -4.11
N PHE A 518 -28.04 37.22 -2.79
CA PHE A 518 -29.29 36.94 -2.08
C PHE A 518 -30.10 38.20 -1.82
N LEU A 519 -31.38 38.16 -2.22
CA LEU A 519 -32.42 39.12 -1.85
C LEU A 519 -32.91 38.87 -0.42
N GLU A 520 -33.54 39.86 0.21
CA GLU A 520 -34.07 39.75 1.58
C GLU A 520 -35.16 38.67 1.74
N ASP A 521 -35.84 38.30 0.64
CA ASP A 521 -36.80 37.20 0.61
C ASP A 521 -36.17 35.81 0.37
N GLY A 522 -34.84 35.72 0.46
CA GLY A 522 -34.08 34.48 0.31
C GLY A 522 -33.87 34.01 -1.13
N LYS A 523 -34.36 34.75 -2.13
CA LYS A 523 -34.12 34.43 -3.55
C LYS A 523 -32.73 34.86 -3.99
N GLU A 524 -32.11 34.08 -4.85
CA GLU A 524 -30.74 34.31 -5.32
C GLU A 524 -30.73 34.82 -6.77
N ILE A 525 -29.76 35.66 -7.12
CA ILE A 525 -29.36 35.97 -8.51
C ILE A 525 -27.91 35.51 -8.68
N ASP A 526 -27.69 34.63 -9.66
CA ASP A 526 -26.43 33.90 -9.82
C ASP A 526 -25.24 34.85 -10.07
N ILE A 527 -25.44 35.90 -10.89
CA ILE A 527 -24.42 36.92 -11.17
C ILE A 527 -25.04 38.32 -11.16
N VAL A 528 -24.39 39.25 -10.46
CA VAL A 528 -24.61 40.70 -10.58
C VAL A 528 -23.29 41.38 -10.94
N LEU A 529 -23.22 42.03 -12.10
CA LEU A 529 -22.11 42.87 -12.54
C LEU A 529 -22.56 44.33 -12.49
N GLU A 530 -21.90 45.13 -11.65
CA GLU A 530 -22.19 46.55 -11.49
C GLU A 530 -21.07 47.38 -12.11
N GLY A 531 -21.41 48.12 -13.17
CA GLY A 531 -20.56 49.15 -13.77
C GLY A 531 -21.03 50.55 -13.39
N GLY A 532 -20.41 51.59 -13.97
CA GLY A 532 -20.75 53.00 -13.71
C GLY A 532 -22.25 53.31 -13.88
N ASP A 533 -22.75 53.24 -15.12
CA ASP A 533 -24.14 53.59 -15.46
C ASP A 533 -25.04 52.37 -15.76
N VAL A 534 -24.49 51.15 -15.65
CA VAL A 534 -25.16 49.91 -16.04
C VAL A 534 -25.00 48.84 -14.96
N VAL A 535 -26.05 48.05 -14.76
CA VAL A 535 -25.99 46.79 -14.00
C VAL A 535 -26.44 45.63 -14.89
N ILE A 536 -25.63 44.59 -14.95
CA ILE A 536 -25.95 43.33 -15.64
C ILE A 536 -26.29 42.30 -14.58
N MET A 537 -27.44 41.64 -14.71
CA MET A 537 -27.79 40.51 -13.86
C MET A 537 -27.97 39.28 -14.73
N ALA A 538 -27.43 38.14 -14.31
CA ALA A 538 -27.53 36.92 -15.07
C ALA A 538 -27.89 35.70 -14.21
N GLU A 539 -28.63 34.79 -14.84
CA GLU A 539 -28.92 33.45 -14.33
C GLU A 539 -28.14 32.42 -15.14
N CYS A 540 -27.61 31.40 -14.48
CA CYS A 540 -26.85 30.32 -15.10
C CYS A 540 -27.50 28.96 -14.79
N LYS A 541 -27.62 28.10 -15.81
CA LYS A 541 -28.15 26.74 -15.65
C LYS A 541 -27.24 25.72 -16.33
N ASN A 542 -26.88 24.66 -15.62
CA ASN A 542 -25.98 23.61 -16.10
C ASN A 542 -26.70 22.27 -16.24
N TYR A 543 -27.77 22.23 -17.03
CA TYR A 543 -28.46 20.98 -17.33
C TYR A 543 -27.74 20.21 -18.43
N ALA A 544 -27.54 18.90 -18.25
CA ALA A 544 -27.03 18.01 -19.30
C ALA A 544 -27.88 18.12 -20.58
N PRO A 545 -27.34 17.83 -21.78
CA PRO A 545 -28.03 18.03 -23.06
C PRO A 545 -29.44 17.43 -23.14
N GLY A 546 -29.65 16.24 -22.56
CA GLY A 546 -30.96 15.59 -22.52
C GLY A 546 -31.97 16.22 -21.56
N ASN A 547 -31.59 17.25 -20.79
CA ASN A 547 -32.39 17.88 -19.73
C ASN A 547 -32.60 19.39 -19.93
N ILE A 548 -32.20 19.97 -21.07
CA ILE A 548 -32.37 21.41 -21.35
C ILE A 548 -33.83 21.86 -21.33
N TYR A 549 -34.79 20.93 -21.53
CA TYR A 549 -36.24 21.18 -21.42
C TYR A 549 -36.71 21.62 -20.03
N LYS A 550 -35.86 21.46 -19.00
CA LYS A 550 -36.14 21.91 -17.63
C LYS A 550 -36.04 23.43 -17.48
N ILE A 551 -35.47 24.14 -18.46
CA ILE A 551 -35.52 25.60 -18.51
C ILE A 551 -36.91 26.01 -19.00
N THR A 552 -37.79 26.31 -18.05
CA THR A 552 -39.21 26.63 -18.33
C THR A 552 -39.46 28.13 -18.38
N GLN A 553 -40.54 28.55 -19.04
CA GLN A 553 -40.98 29.96 -19.09
C GLN A 553 -41.10 30.57 -17.69
N LYS A 554 -41.71 29.84 -16.76
CA LYS A 554 -41.88 30.26 -15.37
C LYS A 554 -40.54 30.59 -14.68
N MET A 555 -39.47 29.87 -15.01
CA MET A 555 -38.14 30.08 -14.45
C MET A 555 -37.52 31.39 -14.97
N VAL A 556 -37.68 31.65 -16.27
CA VAL A 556 -37.19 32.89 -16.92
C VAL A 556 -37.95 34.13 -16.43
N GLU A 557 -39.27 34.02 -16.28
CA GLU A 557 -40.12 35.08 -15.75
C GLU A 557 -39.77 35.37 -14.28
N ALA A 558 -39.64 34.33 -13.44
CA ALA A 558 -39.23 34.48 -12.05
C ALA A 558 -37.85 35.14 -11.92
N PHE A 559 -36.92 34.84 -12.83
CA PHE A 559 -35.63 35.53 -12.88
C PHE A 559 -35.76 37.01 -13.26
N THR A 560 -36.58 37.32 -14.26
CA THR A 560 -36.80 38.69 -14.70
C THR A 560 -37.40 39.54 -13.57
N ASP A 561 -38.37 39.00 -12.87
CA ASP A 561 -39.07 39.70 -11.78
C ASP A 561 -38.13 39.96 -10.60
N LYS A 562 -37.33 38.96 -10.19
CA LYS A 562 -36.35 39.15 -9.11
C LYS A 562 -35.26 40.16 -9.47
N ALA A 563 -34.77 40.14 -10.71
CA ALA A 563 -33.74 41.07 -11.19
C ALA A 563 -34.25 42.51 -11.31
N ARG A 564 -35.47 42.72 -11.84
CA ARG A 564 -36.09 44.05 -11.93
C ARG A 564 -36.38 44.64 -10.56
N ARG A 565 -36.83 43.81 -9.61
CA ARG A 565 -37.02 44.23 -8.22
C ARG A 565 -35.70 44.67 -7.60
N LEU A 566 -34.64 43.87 -7.73
CA LEU A 566 -33.32 44.23 -7.21
C LEU A 566 -32.80 45.54 -7.83
N ALA A 567 -32.96 45.72 -9.14
CA ALA A 567 -32.56 46.95 -9.82
C ALA A 567 -33.30 48.18 -9.29
N LYS A 568 -34.60 48.06 -9.02
CA LYS A 568 -35.40 49.13 -8.43
C LYS A 568 -35.04 49.42 -6.97
N GLU A 569 -34.54 48.45 -6.23
CA GLU A 569 -34.17 48.62 -4.82
C GLU A 569 -32.76 49.22 -4.67
N ARG A 570 -31.79 48.77 -5.46
CA ARG A 570 -30.36 49.09 -5.25
C ARG A 570 -29.68 49.83 -6.39
N PHE A 571 -30.26 49.85 -7.58
CA PHE A 571 -29.61 50.36 -8.80
C PHE A 571 -30.51 51.33 -9.57
N GLN A 572 -31.28 52.18 -8.86
CA GLN A 572 -32.33 53.05 -9.41
C GLN A 572 -31.87 54.00 -10.52
N GLN A 573 -30.58 54.36 -10.53
CA GLN A 573 -30.01 55.27 -11.52
C GLN A 573 -29.19 54.55 -12.60
N LYS A 574 -29.16 53.21 -12.59
CA LYS A 574 -28.39 52.41 -13.56
C LYS A 574 -29.32 51.70 -14.53
N LYS A 575 -28.89 51.58 -15.78
CA LYS A 575 -29.61 50.80 -16.80
C LYS A 575 -29.43 49.30 -16.50
N LEU A 576 -30.53 48.58 -16.29
CA LEU A 576 -30.52 47.12 -16.10
C LEU A 576 -30.41 46.41 -17.45
N ARG A 577 -29.50 45.44 -17.56
CA ARG A 577 -29.41 44.47 -18.65
C ARG A 577 -29.49 43.06 -18.08
N LEU A 578 -30.17 42.15 -18.78
CA LEU A 578 -30.41 40.79 -18.29
C LEU A 578 -29.72 39.77 -19.19
N GLY A 579 -29.02 38.84 -18.56
CA GLY A 579 -28.39 37.68 -19.20
C GLY A 579 -29.00 36.37 -18.72
N TYR A 580 -29.02 35.36 -19.58
CA TYR A 580 -29.40 34.01 -19.18
C TYR A 580 -28.53 32.99 -19.92
N PHE A 581 -27.83 32.14 -19.18
CA PHE A 581 -26.79 31.27 -19.73
C PHE A 581 -27.07 29.79 -19.46
N SER A 582 -26.81 28.96 -20.46
CA SER A 582 -26.91 27.51 -20.36
C SER A 582 -25.83 26.83 -21.17
N LYS A 583 -24.95 26.07 -20.50
CA LYS A 583 -23.78 25.40 -21.10
C LYS A 583 -24.10 24.55 -22.33
N HIS A 584 -25.30 23.99 -22.38
CA HIS A 584 -25.75 23.09 -23.45
C HIS A 584 -26.87 23.71 -24.31
N GLY A 585 -27.04 25.04 -24.22
CA GLY A 585 -28.03 25.80 -24.97
C GLY A 585 -29.44 25.73 -24.41
N PHE A 586 -30.41 26.10 -25.25
CA PHE A 586 -31.82 26.27 -24.89
C PHE A 586 -32.73 25.61 -25.93
N GLU A 587 -33.92 25.16 -25.48
CA GLU A 587 -34.95 24.75 -26.43
C GLU A 587 -35.47 25.96 -27.23
N GLU A 588 -35.72 25.77 -28.52
CA GLU A 588 -36.10 26.85 -29.43
C GLU A 588 -37.36 27.62 -28.97
N LYS A 589 -38.31 26.91 -28.35
CA LYS A 589 -39.55 27.49 -27.82
C LYS A 589 -39.33 28.54 -26.72
N ILE A 590 -38.23 28.46 -25.96
CA ILE A 590 -37.96 29.41 -24.87
C ILE A 590 -37.33 30.71 -25.37
N LYS A 591 -36.76 30.73 -26.58
CA LYS A 591 -36.12 31.93 -27.16
C LYS A 591 -37.11 33.10 -27.26
N THR A 592 -38.35 32.82 -27.65
CA THR A 592 -39.43 33.83 -27.72
C THR A 592 -39.75 34.48 -26.36
N VAL A 593 -39.50 33.77 -25.25
CA VAL A 593 -39.67 34.30 -23.89
C VAL A 593 -38.49 35.20 -23.53
N PHE A 594 -37.26 34.83 -23.90
CA PHE A 594 -36.09 35.69 -23.70
C PHE A 594 -36.22 37.01 -24.46
N ASP A 595 -36.65 36.98 -25.72
CA ASP A 595 -36.86 38.18 -26.54
C ASP A 595 -37.91 39.11 -25.92
N ARG A 596 -39.02 38.56 -25.43
CA ARG A 596 -40.10 39.34 -24.78
C ARG A 596 -39.60 40.12 -23.56
N HIS A 597 -38.66 39.55 -22.82
CA HIS A 597 -38.13 40.16 -21.59
C HIS A 597 -36.83 40.95 -21.81
N GLY A 598 -36.33 41.02 -23.06
CA GLY A 598 -35.08 41.69 -23.39
C GLY A 598 -33.85 41.01 -22.77
N ILE A 599 -33.91 39.68 -22.61
CA ILE A 599 -32.83 38.88 -22.05
C ILE A 599 -31.92 38.43 -23.18
N ILE A 600 -30.62 38.68 -23.02
CA ILE A 600 -29.62 38.18 -23.96
C ILE A 600 -29.20 36.79 -23.49
N CYS A 601 -29.32 35.80 -24.37
CA CYS A 601 -29.01 34.42 -24.08
C CYS A 601 -27.67 33.99 -24.69
N GLY A 602 -26.86 33.25 -23.94
CA GLY A 602 -25.60 32.66 -24.41
C GLY A 602 -25.51 31.17 -24.07
N SER A 603 -24.82 30.41 -24.93
CA SER A 603 -24.53 28.98 -24.76
C SER A 603 -23.11 28.74 -24.30
#